data_AF-A0A9E6CQ26-F1
#
_entry.id   AF-A0A9E6CQ26-F1
#
_cell.length_a   1.000
_cell.length_b   1.000
_cell.length_c   1.000
_cell.angle_alpha   90.00
_cell.angle_beta   90.00
_cell.angle_gamma   90.00
#
_symmetry.space_group_name_H-M   'P 1'
#
loop_
_entity.id
_entity.type
_entity.pdbx_description
1 polymer ?
#
loop_
_entity_poly.entity_id
_entity_poly.type
_entity_poly.pdbx_seq_one_letter_code
_entity_poly.pdbx_strand_id
1 'polypeptide(L)'
;MIPFEYFLGLKEIKGYEEKVNEIKRNAIKTPNSNDGIKQWASICAEIGAIYIIEKHLGYDILGFEQKSPKRRNKKQTCDFKAKKNTSIHYFEVKRKSSQIAQKLPTNLQNFLIDFKCNFKLVGELNNRKYRCNNFKELENNLVRHIDSWKCGYLNAFPYDEPPPYLDENLTIFFYKEGLSGSGFFRPDGVNSICNFLFDTNRVGKNDNRMIPMVSQAELKGADYLCCNIPDWDDYSFDLLVKSFFEKYTKKTLIKYETTDNKMKKLKGIILFNRYDKFCIINQSGFDSG
;
A
#
# COMPACT_ATOMS: atom_id res chain seq x y z
N MET A 1 -11.74 -14.15 9.75
CA MET A 1 -11.47 -15.56 9.39
C MET A 1 -12.18 -15.96 8.11
N ILE A 2 -13.45 -15.59 7.93
CA ILE A 2 -14.30 -15.98 6.79
C ILE A 2 -13.75 -15.64 5.39
N PRO A 3 -13.10 -14.50 5.11
CA PRO A 3 -12.56 -14.23 3.78
C PRO A 3 -11.54 -15.27 3.31
N PHE A 4 -10.76 -15.82 4.26
CA PHE A 4 -9.76 -16.84 3.96
C PHE A 4 -10.40 -18.21 3.75
N GLU A 5 -11.36 -18.60 4.60
CA GLU A 5 -12.16 -19.83 4.41
C GLU A 5 -12.89 -19.83 3.06
N TYR A 6 -13.47 -18.69 2.71
CA TYR A 6 -14.09 -18.49 1.41
C TYR A 6 -13.09 -18.67 0.27
N PHE A 7 -11.91 -18.04 0.35
CA PHE A 7 -10.86 -18.24 -0.65
C PHE A 7 -10.46 -19.72 -0.80
N LEU A 8 -10.34 -20.46 0.30
CA LEU A 8 -10.05 -21.90 0.26
C LEU A 8 -11.15 -22.73 -0.45
N GLY A 9 -12.38 -22.22 -0.49
CA GLY A 9 -13.48 -22.80 -1.26
C GLY A 9 -13.33 -22.64 -2.78
N LEU A 10 -12.46 -21.74 -3.26
CA LEU A 10 -12.25 -21.44 -4.68
C LEU A 10 -11.23 -22.38 -5.35
N LYS A 11 -11.07 -23.60 -4.84
CA LYS A 11 -10.03 -24.56 -5.28
C LYS A 11 -10.07 -24.92 -6.77
N GLU A 12 -11.24 -24.82 -7.39
CA GLU A 12 -11.46 -25.16 -8.81
C GLU A 12 -11.18 -23.96 -9.75
N ILE A 13 -10.92 -22.77 -9.18
CA ILE A 13 -10.65 -21.58 -9.95
C ILE A 13 -9.24 -21.63 -10.54
N LYS A 14 -9.12 -21.28 -11.82
CA LYS A 14 -7.83 -21.23 -12.53
C LYS A 14 -6.84 -20.29 -11.81
N GLY A 15 -5.61 -20.76 -11.58
CA GLY A 15 -4.58 -19.98 -10.89
C GLY A 15 -4.59 -20.15 -9.36
N TYR A 16 -5.49 -20.98 -8.82
CA TYR A 16 -5.63 -21.18 -7.37
C TYR A 16 -4.37 -21.75 -6.73
N GLU A 17 -3.77 -22.79 -7.34
CA GLU A 17 -2.57 -23.44 -6.79
C GLU A 17 -1.38 -22.48 -6.76
N GLU A 18 -1.18 -21.70 -7.83
CA GLU A 18 -0.15 -20.65 -7.88
C GLU A 18 -0.36 -19.62 -6.78
N LYS A 19 -1.61 -19.20 -6.54
CA LYS A 19 -1.93 -18.25 -5.49
C LYS A 19 -1.71 -18.82 -4.09
N VAL A 20 -2.10 -20.07 -3.84
CA VAL A 20 -1.80 -20.76 -2.57
C VAL A 20 -0.30 -20.88 -2.35
N ASN A 21 0.48 -21.19 -3.39
CA ASN A 21 1.93 -21.27 -3.31
C ASN A 21 2.58 -19.91 -3.06
N GLU A 22 2.05 -18.83 -3.62
CA GLU A 22 2.44 -17.47 -3.28
C GLU A 22 2.16 -17.15 -1.80
N ILE A 23 0.95 -17.45 -1.32
CA ILE A 23 0.56 -17.24 0.07
C ILE A 23 1.49 -18.01 1.01
N LYS A 24 1.76 -19.29 0.74
CA LYS A 24 2.70 -20.09 1.53
C LYS A 24 4.09 -19.46 1.56
N ARG A 25 4.64 -19.08 0.39
CA ARG A 25 5.98 -18.48 0.32
C ARG A 25 6.09 -17.15 1.07
N ASN A 26 5.05 -16.32 1.04
CA ASN A 26 5.08 -14.98 1.62
C ASN A 26 4.63 -14.96 3.10
N ALA A 27 3.67 -15.79 3.50
CA ALA A 27 3.21 -15.90 4.88
C ALA A 27 4.27 -16.52 5.82
N ILE A 28 5.20 -17.30 5.27
CA ILE A 28 6.29 -17.97 6.01
C ILE A 28 7.48 -17.03 6.27
N LYS A 29 7.59 -15.88 5.58
CA LYS A 29 8.66 -14.90 5.81
C LYS A 29 8.39 -14.10 7.09
N THR A 30 8.61 -14.77 8.23
CA THR A 30 8.64 -14.30 9.61
C THR A 30 7.70 -13.13 9.98
N PRO A 31 6.69 -13.34 10.85
CA PRO A 31 5.78 -12.28 11.34
C PRO A 31 6.48 -11.15 12.12
N ASN A 32 7.79 -11.26 12.32
CA ASN A 32 8.63 -10.29 13.01
C ASN A 32 9.28 -9.26 12.07
N SER A 33 9.15 -9.42 10.73
CA SER A 33 9.66 -8.44 9.76
C SER A 33 8.54 -7.51 9.27
N ASN A 34 8.87 -6.23 9.03
CA ASN A 34 7.90 -5.30 8.48
C ASN A 34 7.50 -5.67 7.04
N ASP A 35 8.42 -6.19 6.24
CA ASP A 35 8.13 -6.63 4.88
C ASP A 35 7.24 -7.87 4.83
N GLY A 36 7.46 -8.85 5.71
CA GLY A 36 6.56 -10.01 5.85
C GLY A 36 5.13 -9.60 6.21
N ILE A 37 4.97 -8.66 7.15
CA ILE A 37 3.66 -8.12 7.52
C ILE A 37 3.02 -7.32 6.37
N LYS A 38 3.78 -6.49 5.65
CA LYS A 38 3.29 -5.76 4.46
C LYS A 38 2.80 -6.73 3.38
N GLN A 39 3.55 -7.79 3.10
CA GLN A 39 3.18 -8.84 2.14
C GLN A 39 1.92 -9.57 2.58
N TRP A 40 1.86 -10.02 3.84
CA TRP A 40 0.68 -10.70 4.39
C TRP A 40 -0.58 -9.83 4.29
N ALA A 41 -0.44 -8.54 4.57
CA ALA A 41 -1.57 -7.63 4.46
C ALA A 41 -1.99 -7.34 3.02
N SER A 42 -1.06 -7.34 2.05
CA SER A 42 -1.41 -7.28 0.62
C SER A 42 -2.26 -8.47 0.22
N ILE A 43 -1.84 -9.69 0.61
CA ILE A 43 -2.59 -10.93 0.39
C ILE A 43 -3.99 -10.83 1.01
N CYS A 44 -4.09 -10.33 2.25
CA CYS A 44 -5.36 -10.15 2.92
C CYS A 44 -6.27 -9.13 2.20
N ALA A 45 -5.71 -8.07 1.60
CA ALA A 45 -6.47 -7.13 0.79
C ALA A 45 -6.96 -7.75 -0.52
N GLU A 46 -6.14 -8.58 -1.16
CA GLU A 46 -6.54 -9.32 -2.37
C GLU A 46 -7.67 -10.30 -2.08
N ILE A 47 -7.51 -11.16 -1.06
CA ILE A 47 -8.56 -12.09 -0.61
C ILE A 47 -9.84 -11.34 -0.23
N GLY A 48 -9.70 -10.21 0.47
CA GLY A 48 -10.82 -9.35 0.81
C GLY A 48 -11.51 -8.75 -0.41
N ALA A 49 -10.75 -8.29 -1.40
CA ALA A 49 -11.31 -7.77 -2.65
C ALA A 49 -12.08 -8.85 -3.41
N ILE A 50 -11.54 -10.08 -3.51
CA ILE A 50 -12.22 -11.21 -4.15
C ILE A 50 -13.56 -11.50 -3.46
N TYR A 51 -13.57 -11.56 -2.11
CA TYR A 51 -14.79 -11.74 -1.33
C TYR A 51 -15.83 -10.65 -1.63
N ILE A 52 -15.40 -9.38 -1.61
CA ILE A 52 -16.28 -8.23 -1.85
C ILE A 52 -16.86 -8.26 -3.27
N ILE A 53 -16.01 -8.49 -4.27
CA ILE A 53 -16.42 -8.52 -5.67
C ILE A 53 -17.48 -9.62 -5.89
N GLU A 54 -17.30 -10.80 -5.34
CA GLU A 54 -18.28 -11.88 -5.50
C GLU A 54 -19.53 -11.67 -4.64
N LYS A 55 -19.36 -11.57 -3.32
CA LYS A 55 -20.49 -11.64 -2.38
C LYS A 55 -21.31 -10.37 -2.30
N HIS A 56 -20.72 -9.20 -2.60
CA HIS A 56 -21.42 -7.92 -2.49
C HIS A 56 -21.70 -7.26 -3.83
N LEU A 57 -20.85 -7.49 -4.84
CA LEU A 57 -21.07 -6.93 -6.17
C LEU A 57 -21.63 -7.95 -7.17
N GLY A 58 -21.78 -9.22 -6.80
CA GLY A 58 -22.45 -10.24 -7.61
C GLY A 58 -21.65 -10.61 -8.86
N TYR A 59 -20.34 -10.75 -8.74
CA TYR A 59 -19.46 -11.23 -9.79
C TYR A 59 -19.05 -12.69 -9.55
N ASP A 60 -18.95 -13.49 -10.61
CA ASP A 60 -18.38 -14.83 -10.53
C ASP A 60 -16.86 -14.77 -10.74
N ILE A 61 -16.07 -15.24 -9.77
CA ILE A 61 -14.60 -15.28 -9.91
C ILE A 61 -14.22 -16.37 -10.91
N LEU A 62 -13.40 -16.03 -11.91
CA LEU A 62 -13.01 -16.96 -12.98
C LEU A 62 -11.51 -17.31 -12.99
N GLY A 63 -10.67 -16.58 -12.26
CA GLY A 63 -9.24 -16.90 -12.20
C GLY A 63 -8.38 -15.85 -11.50
N PHE A 64 -7.25 -16.30 -10.95
CA PHE A 64 -6.21 -15.47 -10.32
C PHE A 64 -5.02 -15.27 -11.25
N GLU A 65 -4.28 -14.16 -11.12
CA GLU A 65 -3.09 -13.84 -11.92
C GLU A 65 -3.33 -13.92 -13.43
N GLN A 66 -4.38 -13.24 -13.90
CA GLN A 66 -4.89 -13.38 -15.26
C GLN A 66 -4.38 -12.26 -16.18
N LYS A 67 -3.96 -12.64 -17.39
CA LYS A 67 -3.55 -11.68 -18.42
C LYS A 67 -4.77 -11.00 -19.02
N SER A 68 -4.88 -9.68 -18.84
CA SER A 68 -5.89 -8.89 -19.55
C SER A 68 -5.57 -8.79 -21.04
N PRO A 69 -6.56 -8.90 -21.95
CA PRO A 69 -6.36 -8.61 -23.37
C PRO A 69 -6.06 -7.12 -23.63
N LYS A 70 -6.35 -6.25 -22.66
CA LYS A 70 -6.12 -4.79 -22.73
C LYS A 70 -4.74 -4.39 -22.22
N ARG A 71 -3.92 -5.34 -21.73
CA ARG A 71 -2.61 -5.04 -21.11
C ARG A 71 -1.66 -4.39 -22.11
N ARG A 72 -1.00 -3.30 -21.71
CA ARG A 72 0.05 -2.65 -22.51
C ARG A 72 1.38 -3.39 -22.40
N ASN A 73 1.66 -3.98 -21.24
CA ASN A 73 2.83 -4.83 -21.03
C ASN A 73 2.42 -6.32 -21.09
N LYS A 74 2.97 -7.05 -22.07
CA LYS A 74 2.62 -8.47 -22.30
C LYS A 74 2.97 -9.40 -21.13
N LYS A 75 3.91 -9.01 -20.27
CA LYS A 75 4.38 -9.80 -19.11
C LYS A 75 3.52 -9.64 -17.86
N GLN A 76 2.71 -8.57 -17.77
CA GLN A 76 1.96 -8.27 -16.55
C GLN A 76 0.60 -8.97 -16.51
N THR A 77 0.16 -9.30 -15.29
CA THR A 77 -1.15 -9.89 -14.96
C THR A 77 -1.94 -8.92 -14.08
N CYS A 78 -3.27 -9.03 -14.15
CA CYS A 78 -4.16 -8.50 -13.13
C CYS A 78 -4.32 -9.57 -12.04
N ASP A 79 -4.54 -9.14 -10.80
CA ASP A 79 -4.57 -10.04 -9.64
C ASP A 79 -5.71 -11.07 -9.75
N PHE A 80 -6.86 -10.68 -10.32
CA PHE A 80 -7.91 -11.64 -10.69
C PHE A 80 -8.81 -11.15 -11.83
N LYS A 81 -9.60 -12.07 -12.39
CA LYS A 81 -10.67 -11.78 -13.35
C LYS A 81 -12.00 -12.35 -12.84
N ALA A 82 -13.07 -11.63 -13.10
CA ALA A 82 -14.42 -12.03 -12.70
C ALA A 82 -15.43 -11.69 -13.79
N LYS A 83 -16.60 -12.32 -13.75
CA LYS A 83 -17.68 -12.13 -14.71
C LYS A 83 -18.91 -11.57 -14.01
N LYS A 84 -19.58 -10.61 -14.65
CA LYS A 84 -20.91 -10.18 -14.23
C LYS A 84 -21.80 -10.11 -15.45
N ASN A 85 -22.94 -10.80 -15.39
CA ASN A 85 -23.81 -11.01 -16.54
C ASN A 85 -23.00 -11.65 -17.69
N THR A 86 -22.92 -10.98 -18.85
CA THR A 86 -22.14 -11.45 -20.01
C THR A 86 -20.73 -10.86 -20.10
N SER A 87 -20.38 -9.92 -19.21
CA SER A 87 -19.13 -9.15 -19.30
C SER A 87 -18.04 -9.73 -18.40
N ILE A 88 -16.83 -9.86 -18.96
CA ILE A 88 -15.63 -10.23 -18.22
C ILE A 88 -14.87 -8.97 -17.85
N HIS A 89 -14.45 -8.92 -16.59
CA HIS A 89 -13.76 -7.79 -16.00
C HIS A 89 -12.47 -8.25 -15.31
N TYR A 90 -11.45 -7.41 -15.41
CA TYR A 90 -10.14 -7.63 -14.82
C TYR A 90 -9.93 -6.67 -13.66
N PHE A 91 -9.44 -7.20 -12.54
CA PHE A 91 -9.29 -6.46 -11.29
C PHE A 91 -7.82 -6.43 -10.88
N GLU A 92 -7.33 -5.23 -10.63
CA GLU A 92 -6.09 -5.00 -9.90
C GLU A 92 -6.45 -4.63 -8.47
N VAL A 93 -5.76 -5.20 -7.50
CA VAL A 93 -5.89 -4.88 -6.09
C VAL A 93 -4.65 -4.16 -5.63
N LYS A 94 -4.86 -3.05 -4.92
CA LYS A 94 -3.79 -2.36 -4.20
C LYS A 94 -4.19 -2.18 -2.75
N ARG A 95 -3.17 -2.20 -1.89
CA ARG A 95 -3.31 -1.79 -0.50
C ARG A 95 -2.30 -0.72 -0.23
N LYS A 96 -2.72 0.31 0.50
CA LYS A 96 -1.78 1.29 1.03
C LYS A 96 -1.02 0.68 2.21
N SER A 97 0.12 0.06 1.91
CA SER A 97 0.92 -0.72 2.87
C SER A 97 1.61 0.12 3.96
N SER A 98 1.66 1.45 3.78
CA SER A 98 2.28 2.37 4.75
C SER A 98 1.61 2.33 6.12
N GLN A 99 0.32 2.04 6.20
CA GLN A 99 -0.43 2.06 7.47
C GLN A 99 -0.20 0.83 8.37
N ILE A 100 0.59 -0.15 7.92
CA ILE A 100 0.84 -1.43 8.62
C ILE A 100 2.28 -1.56 9.10
N ALA A 101 3.15 -0.70 8.56
CA ALA A 101 4.50 -0.54 9.08
C ALA A 101 4.39 -0.14 10.55
N GLN A 102 5.10 -0.87 11.41
CA GLN A 102 5.17 -0.50 12.82
C GLN A 102 5.78 0.90 12.93
N LYS A 103 5.11 1.78 13.68
CA LYS A 103 5.68 3.08 14.04
C LYS A 103 6.99 2.89 14.79
N LEU A 104 7.93 3.80 14.59
CA LEU A 104 9.13 3.82 15.43
C LEU A 104 8.71 3.98 16.89
N PRO A 105 9.34 3.25 17.82
CA PRO A 105 9.21 3.51 19.24
C PRO A 105 9.54 4.98 19.54
N THR A 106 8.81 5.61 20.45
CA THR A 106 8.90 7.06 20.71
C THR A 106 10.32 7.50 21.07
N ASN A 107 11.03 6.69 21.84
CA ASN A 107 12.42 6.93 22.20
C ASN A 107 13.35 6.95 20.97
N LEU A 108 13.17 6.04 19.99
CA LEU A 108 13.91 6.06 18.74
C LEU A 108 13.54 7.26 17.86
N GLN A 109 12.25 7.60 17.81
CA GLN A 109 11.79 8.76 17.07
C GLN A 109 12.40 10.06 17.62
N ASN A 110 12.40 10.24 18.94
CA ASN A 110 13.01 11.39 19.60
C ASN A 110 14.52 11.42 19.36
N PHE A 111 15.20 10.28 19.48
CA PHE A 111 16.62 10.17 19.18
C PHE A 111 16.96 10.63 17.75
N LEU A 112 16.19 10.23 16.74
CA LEU A 112 16.41 10.65 15.35
C LEU A 112 16.11 12.13 15.10
N ILE A 113 15.18 12.71 15.86
CA ILE A 113 14.88 14.16 15.81
C ILE A 113 16.00 14.97 16.45
N ASP A 114 16.53 14.49 17.57
CA ASP A 114 17.56 15.18 18.34
C ASP A 114 18.98 14.97 17.76
N PHE A 115 19.13 14.03 16.82
CA PHE A 115 20.41 13.73 16.18
C PHE A 115 20.89 14.93 15.36
N LYS A 116 22.05 15.47 15.74
CA LYS A 116 22.62 16.69 15.15
C LYS A 116 23.27 16.40 13.79
N CYS A 117 22.53 16.61 12.72
CA CYS A 117 23.09 16.64 11.36
C CYS A 117 22.31 17.60 10.45
N ASN A 118 22.85 17.88 9.26
CA ASN A 118 22.23 18.77 8.27
C ASN A 118 21.07 18.09 7.49
N PHE A 119 20.62 16.93 7.96
CA PHE A 119 19.59 16.14 7.31
C PHE A 119 18.48 15.83 8.30
N LYS A 120 17.26 15.88 7.83
CA LYS A 120 16.13 15.27 8.49
C LYS A 120 16.24 13.75 8.37
N LEU A 121 16.27 13.07 9.50
CA LEU A 121 16.31 11.61 9.56
C LEU A 121 14.90 11.01 9.61
N VAL A 122 14.67 9.95 8.83
CA VAL A 122 13.42 9.18 8.86
C VAL A 122 13.75 7.70 8.97
N GLY A 123 13.31 7.06 10.06
CA GLY A 123 13.55 5.63 10.30
C GLY A 123 12.38 4.73 9.85
N GLU A 124 12.72 3.51 9.43
CA GLU A 124 11.80 2.38 9.25
C GLU A 124 12.36 1.16 10.01
N LEU A 125 11.54 0.45 10.78
CA LEU A 125 11.98 -0.80 11.40
C LEU A 125 12.05 -1.91 10.34
N ASN A 126 13.14 -2.65 10.29
CA ASN A 126 13.22 -3.93 9.61
C ASN A 126 12.74 -5.05 10.54
N ASN A 127 13.11 -4.96 11.83
CA ASN A 127 12.73 -5.88 12.91
C ASN A 127 11.70 -5.26 13.86
N ARG A 128 10.51 -5.85 13.92
CA ARG A 128 9.38 -5.38 14.77
C ARG A 128 9.61 -5.53 16.27
N LYS A 129 10.53 -6.41 16.67
CA LYS A 129 10.90 -6.66 18.07
C LYS A 129 12.09 -5.81 18.54
N TYR A 130 12.57 -4.88 17.72
CA TYR A 130 13.66 -4.00 18.10
C TYR A 130 13.29 -3.18 19.34
N ARG A 131 14.13 -3.29 20.39
CA ARG A 131 13.86 -2.69 21.71
C ARG A 131 14.45 -1.29 21.88
N CYS A 132 15.20 -0.79 20.90
CA CYS A 132 15.78 0.55 20.93
C CYS A 132 16.69 0.80 22.15
N ASN A 133 17.40 -0.22 22.62
CA ASN A 133 18.24 -0.12 23.82
C ASN A 133 19.69 0.33 23.52
N ASN A 134 20.08 0.46 22.25
CA ASN A 134 21.46 0.69 21.82
C ASN A 134 21.65 2.04 21.09
N PHE A 135 21.01 3.11 21.57
CA PHE A 135 21.08 4.42 20.91
C PHE A 135 22.50 4.97 20.72
N LYS A 136 23.39 4.79 21.70
CA LYS A 136 24.79 5.25 21.58
C LYS A 136 25.54 4.55 20.45
N GLU A 137 25.27 3.26 20.26
CA GLU A 137 25.84 2.50 19.14
C GLU A 137 25.28 2.98 17.81
N LEU A 138 23.96 3.17 17.74
CA LEU A 138 23.29 3.72 16.56
C LEU A 138 23.81 5.12 16.19
N GLU A 139 24.01 5.99 17.18
CA GLU A 139 24.59 7.33 17.00
C GLU A 139 25.97 7.25 16.36
N ASN A 140 26.87 6.44 16.93
CA ASN A 140 28.21 6.23 16.40
C ASN A 140 28.18 5.65 14.97
N ASN A 141 27.21 4.78 14.68
CA ASN A 141 27.05 4.21 13.34
C ASN A 141 26.58 5.26 12.32
N LEU A 142 25.62 6.10 12.69
CA LEU A 142 25.12 7.18 11.83
C LEU A 142 26.17 8.24 11.55
N VAL A 143 26.95 8.66 12.56
CA VAL A 143 28.08 9.58 12.38
C VAL A 143 29.08 9.00 11.40
N ARG A 144 29.51 7.75 11.62
CA ARG A 144 30.45 7.06 10.71
C ARG A 144 29.92 6.95 9.29
N HIS A 145 28.62 6.65 9.13
CA HIS A 145 27.98 6.56 7.82
C HIS A 145 28.02 7.90 7.08
N ILE A 146 27.59 8.98 7.73
CA ILE A 146 27.61 10.34 7.15
C ILE A 146 29.03 10.78 6.80
N ASP A 147 29.99 10.55 7.70
CA ASP A 147 31.38 10.95 7.49
C ASP A 147 32.04 10.14 6.37
N SER A 148 31.76 8.83 6.29
CA SER A 148 32.24 7.98 5.19
C SER A 148 31.74 8.46 3.83
N TRP A 149 30.49 8.94 3.77
CA TRP A 149 29.93 9.54 2.56
C TRP A 149 30.64 10.85 2.22
N LYS A 150 30.84 11.76 3.18
CA LYS A 150 31.60 13.01 2.95
C LYS A 150 33.01 12.75 2.43
N CYS A 151 33.72 11.79 3.02
CA CYS A 151 35.10 11.47 2.65
C CYS A 151 35.21 10.72 1.32
N GLY A 152 34.22 9.89 0.96
CA GLY A 152 34.26 9.04 -0.23
C GLY A 152 33.64 9.64 -1.50
N TYR A 153 32.68 10.57 -1.37
CA TYR A 153 31.80 10.96 -2.49
C TYR A 153 32.02 12.37 -3.05
N LEU A 154 32.85 13.22 -2.43
CA LEU A 154 33.13 14.58 -2.94
C LEU A 154 33.81 14.63 -4.33
N ASN A 155 34.20 13.49 -4.90
CA ASN A 155 34.88 13.41 -6.20
C ASN A 155 34.07 12.77 -7.35
N ALA A 156 32.85 12.25 -7.14
CA ALA A 156 32.21 11.41 -8.17
C ALA A 156 30.75 11.72 -8.54
N PHE A 157 29.88 12.17 -7.62
CA PHE A 157 28.46 12.41 -7.95
C PHE A 157 27.83 13.53 -7.10
N PRO A 158 27.15 14.52 -7.70
CA PRO A 158 26.53 15.64 -6.99
C PRO A 158 25.11 15.30 -6.50
N TYR A 159 24.91 14.13 -5.89
CA TYR A 159 23.66 13.84 -5.20
C TYR A 159 23.79 14.30 -3.75
N ASP A 160 22.87 15.17 -3.39
CA ASP A 160 22.95 16.13 -2.28
C ASP A 160 22.67 15.52 -0.88
N GLU A 161 22.39 14.22 -0.81
CA GLU A 161 21.98 13.47 0.40
C GLU A 161 22.79 12.16 0.53
N PRO A 162 23.15 11.72 1.75
CA PRO A 162 23.75 10.41 1.97
C PRO A 162 22.80 9.28 1.55
N PRO A 163 23.33 8.14 1.07
CA PRO A 163 22.51 6.95 0.86
C PRO A 163 21.89 6.50 2.20
N PRO A 164 20.77 5.75 2.19
CA PRO A 164 20.16 5.25 3.40
C PRO A 164 21.14 4.42 4.25
N TYR A 165 21.06 4.58 5.56
CA TYR A 165 21.73 3.71 6.52
C TYR A 165 20.89 2.43 6.68
N LEU A 166 21.53 1.27 6.55
CA LEU A 166 20.87 -0.03 6.55
C LEU A 166 21.52 -0.94 7.59
N ASP A 167 20.74 -1.46 8.53
CA ASP A 167 21.12 -2.59 9.37
C ASP A 167 20.01 -3.65 9.44
N GLU A 168 20.25 -4.72 10.19
CA GLU A 168 19.29 -5.83 10.35
C GLU A 168 17.96 -5.43 11.05
N ASN A 169 17.97 -4.35 11.84
CA ASN A 169 16.87 -3.91 12.69
C ASN A 169 16.12 -2.69 12.16
N LEU A 170 16.80 -1.79 11.43
CA LEU A 170 16.28 -0.52 10.98
C LEU A 170 16.93 -0.02 9.68
N THR A 171 16.18 0.81 8.98
CA THR A 171 16.64 1.60 7.83
C THR A 171 16.45 3.07 8.16
N ILE A 172 17.45 3.92 7.96
CA ILE A 172 17.34 5.39 8.15
C ILE A 172 17.61 6.10 6.82
N PHE A 173 16.67 6.94 6.43
CA PHE A 173 16.73 7.82 5.27
C PHE A 173 17.17 9.23 5.70
N PHE A 174 17.90 9.90 4.81
CA PHE A 174 18.41 11.26 5.00
C PHE A 174 17.72 12.18 4.00
N TYR A 175 17.16 13.30 4.46
CA TYR A 175 16.52 14.30 3.61
C TYR A 175 17.05 15.69 3.93
N LYS A 176 17.30 16.55 2.93
CA LYS A 176 17.64 17.96 3.18
C LYS A 176 16.50 18.68 3.89
N GLU A 177 16.84 19.53 4.86
CA GLU A 177 15.89 20.42 5.50
C GLU A 177 15.21 21.32 4.45
N GLY A 178 13.89 21.45 4.51
CA GLY A 178 13.09 22.24 3.56
C GLY A 178 12.59 21.47 2.34
N LEU A 179 13.20 20.34 1.97
CA LEU A 179 12.53 19.37 1.12
C LEU A 179 11.55 18.59 2.00
N SER A 180 10.26 18.80 1.77
CA SER A 180 9.22 17.91 2.29
C SER A 180 9.28 16.57 1.56
N GLY A 181 10.41 15.86 1.69
CA GLY A 181 10.47 14.43 1.45
C GLY A 181 9.38 13.82 2.32
N SER A 182 8.39 13.22 1.65
CA SER A 182 7.14 12.78 2.24
C SER A 182 7.41 11.98 3.51
N GLY A 183 7.29 12.64 4.66
CA GLY A 183 7.39 12.01 5.96
C GLY A 183 6.33 10.93 5.99
N PHE A 184 6.76 9.68 6.00
CA PHE A 184 5.81 8.61 6.09
C PHE A 184 5.31 8.46 7.54
N PHE A 185 4.04 8.06 7.64
CA PHE A 185 3.43 7.32 8.75
C PHE A 185 2.68 8.10 9.84
N ARG A 186 1.93 9.13 9.45
CA ARG A 186 0.62 9.41 10.09
C ARG A 186 -0.50 8.72 9.30
N PRO A 187 -1.64 8.36 9.91
CA PRO A 187 -2.83 8.00 9.15
C PRO A 187 -3.05 9.09 8.12
N ASP A 188 -3.09 8.66 6.86
CA ASP A 188 -2.89 9.53 5.73
C ASP A 188 -4.11 10.41 5.57
N GLY A 189 -3.98 11.69 5.94
CA GLY A 189 -4.96 12.70 5.55
C GLY A 189 -5.23 12.60 4.05
N VAL A 190 -6.43 12.99 3.64
CA VAL A 190 -7.00 12.76 2.31
C VAL A 190 -5.99 12.98 1.15
N ASN A 191 -5.17 14.03 1.22
CA ASN A 191 -4.11 14.32 0.24
C ASN A 191 -3.11 13.18 -0.01
N SER A 192 -2.68 12.45 1.02
CA SER A 192 -1.71 11.36 0.84
C SER A 192 -2.33 10.15 0.14
N ILE A 193 -3.63 9.90 0.33
CA ILE A 193 -4.35 8.90 -0.45
C ILE A 193 -4.48 9.38 -1.91
N CYS A 194 -4.77 10.67 -2.15
CA CYS A 194 -4.81 11.24 -3.51
C CYS A 194 -3.48 10.99 -4.21
N ASN A 195 -2.38 11.27 -3.51
CA ASN A 195 -1.06 11.15 -4.07
C ASN A 195 -0.66 9.70 -4.35
N PHE A 196 -1.14 8.76 -3.53
CA PHE A 196 -0.95 7.33 -3.79
C PHE A 196 -1.71 6.86 -5.03
N LEU A 197 -2.94 7.34 -5.24
CA LEU A 197 -3.80 6.89 -6.33
C LEU A 197 -3.50 7.56 -7.68
N PHE A 198 -3.21 8.86 -7.68
CA PHE A 198 -3.25 9.71 -8.88
C PHE A 198 -1.98 10.55 -9.14
N ASP A 199 -1.16 10.85 -8.11
CA ASP A 199 -0.07 11.82 -8.27
C ASP A 199 1.17 11.22 -8.95
N THR A 200 1.56 11.82 -10.06
CA THR A 200 2.71 11.45 -10.89
C THR A 200 4.03 12.04 -10.40
N ASN A 201 3.99 12.93 -9.42
CA ASN A 201 5.17 13.68 -8.95
C ASN A 201 5.88 13.02 -7.77
N ARG A 202 5.38 11.89 -7.26
CA ARG A 202 6.06 11.16 -6.18
C ARG A 202 7.34 10.51 -6.71
N VAL A 203 8.38 10.54 -5.89
CA VAL A 203 9.64 9.85 -6.15
C VAL A 203 9.76 8.67 -5.18
N GLY A 204 10.06 7.49 -5.71
CA GLY A 204 10.21 6.25 -4.94
C GLY A 204 11.57 6.15 -4.26
N LYS A 205 11.81 5.06 -3.52
CA LYS A 205 13.08 4.82 -2.79
C LYS A 205 14.34 4.75 -3.67
N ASN A 206 14.18 4.68 -4.99
CA ASN A 206 15.27 4.54 -5.96
C ASN A 206 15.38 5.80 -6.86
N ASP A 207 14.90 6.94 -6.39
CA ASP A 207 14.83 8.22 -7.12
C ASP A 207 14.02 8.22 -8.43
N ASN A 208 13.36 7.09 -8.73
CA ASN A 208 12.46 6.97 -9.86
C ASN A 208 11.09 7.54 -9.53
N ARG A 209 10.49 8.27 -10.48
CA ARG A 209 9.09 8.69 -10.37
C ARG A 209 8.19 7.47 -10.16
N MET A 210 7.39 7.50 -9.11
CA MET A 210 6.38 6.49 -8.84
C MET A 210 5.24 6.63 -9.85
N ILE A 211 4.86 5.51 -10.45
CA ILE A 211 3.67 5.46 -11.29
C ILE A 211 2.45 5.41 -10.36
N PRO A 212 1.44 6.29 -10.52
CA PRO A 212 0.21 6.25 -9.74
C PRO A 212 -0.48 4.89 -9.82
N MET A 213 -1.16 4.46 -8.75
CA MET A 213 -1.78 3.13 -8.72
C MET A 213 -2.80 2.92 -9.83
N VAL A 214 -3.58 3.94 -10.19
CA VAL A 214 -4.55 3.80 -11.29
C VAL A 214 -3.83 3.63 -12.62
N SER A 215 -2.78 4.41 -12.89
CA SER A 215 -1.95 4.22 -14.08
C SER A 215 -1.30 2.84 -14.13
N GLN A 216 -0.87 2.28 -13.00
CA GLN A 216 -0.39 0.89 -12.95
C GLN A 216 -1.48 -0.12 -13.33
N ALA A 217 -2.70 0.06 -12.83
CA ALA A 217 -3.84 -0.79 -13.18
C ALA A 217 -4.18 -0.69 -14.68
N GLU A 218 -4.13 0.52 -15.26
CA GLU A 218 -4.30 0.74 -16.70
C GLU A 218 -3.22 0.05 -17.53
N LEU A 219 -1.94 0.12 -17.13
CA LEU A 219 -0.84 -0.57 -17.81
C LEU A 219 -1.04 -2.09 -17.84
N LYS A 220 -1.58 -2.64 -16.74
CA LYS A 220 -1.98 -4.05 -16.63
C LYS A 220 -3.25 -4.40 -17.42
N GLY A 221 -3.98 -3.39 -17.90
CA GLY A 221 -5.25 -3.57 -18.61
C GLY A 221 -6.41 -3.97 -17.69
N ALA A 222 -6.32 -3.68 -16.39
CA ALA A 222 -7.41 -3.91 -15.44
C ALA A 222 -8.57 -2.97 -15.75
N ASP A 223 -9.80 -3.46 -15.63
CA ASP A 223 -11.01 -2.63 -15.71
C ASP A 223 -11.26 -1.85 -14.41
N TYR A 224 -10.85 -2.46 -13.30
CA TYR A 224 -11.04 -1.93 -11.96
C TYR A 224 -9.74 -1.95 -11.16
N LEU A 225 -9.53 -0.90 -10.37
CA LEU A 225 -8.59 -0.88 -9.26
C LEU A 225 -9.38 -0.98 -7.95
N CYS A 226 -9.26 -2.10 -7.25
CA CYS A 226 -9.73 -2.30 -5.89
C CYS A 226 -8.64 -1.82 -4.91
N CYS A 227 -8.83 -0.66 -4.29
CA CYS A 227 -7.92 -0.12 -3.32
C CYS A 227 -8.43 -0.32 -1.90
N ASN A 228 -7.72 -1.10 -1.09
CA ASN A 228 -7.95 -1.19 0.35
C ASN A 228 -7.18 -0.08 1.08
N ILE A 229 -7.93 0.78 1.79
CA ILE A 229 -7.39 1.88 2.58
C ILE A 229 -7.71 1.60 4.06
N PRO A 230 -6.71 1.19 4.85
CA PRO A 230 -6.85 1.05 6.29
C PRO A 230 -7.35 2.31 7.00
N ASP A 231 -8.12 2.12 8.07
CA ASP A 231 -8.55 3.15 9.03
C ASP A 231 -9.23 4.37 8.38
N TRP A 232 -9.88 4.16 7.23
CA TRP A 232 -10.50 5.26 6.48
C TRP A 232 -11.85 5.73 7.09
N ASP A 233 -12.36 5.00 8.08
CA ASP A 233 -13.61 5.32 8.79
C ASP A 233 -13.50 6.61 9.59
N ASP A 234 -12.27 7.03 9.90
CA ASP A 234 -11.97 8.30 10.58
C ASP A 234 -12.22 9.52 9.68
N TYR A 235 -12.49 9.32 8.38
CA TYR A 235 -12.79 10.40 7.45
C TYR A 235 -14.26 10.39 7.06
N SER A 236 -14.90 11.57 7.06
CA SER A 236 -16.26 11.70 6.54
C SER A 236 -16.26 11.38 5.04
N PHE A 237 -17.26 10.59 4.62
CA PHE A 237 -17.50 10.23 3.23
C PHE A 237 -17.48 11.46 2.32
N ASP A 238 -18.09 12.57 2.75
CA ASP A 238 -18.15 13.82 2.00
C ASP A 238 -16.79 14.49 1.86
N LEU A 239 -15.95 14.48 2.91
CA LEU A 239 -14.60 15.03 2.83
C LEU A 239 -13.76 14.24 1.84
N LEU A 240 -13.87 12.90 1.88
CA LEU A 240 -13.19 12.03 0.92
C LEU A 240 -13.69 12.32 -0.50
N VAL A 241 -14.99 12.32 -0.75
CA VAL A 241 -15.55 12.54 -2.09
C VAL A 241 -15.14 13.90 -2.65
N LYS A 242 -15.29 14.96 -1.86
CA LYS A 242 -14.98 16.33 -2.24
C LYS A 242 -13.50 16.52 -2.53
N SER A 243 -12.62 15.99 -1.68
CA SER A 243 -11.18 16.15 -1.83
C SER A 243 -10.54 15.19 -2.84
N PHE A 244 -11.11 14.00 -3.06
CA PHE A 244 -10.58 13.00 -4.00
C PHE A 244 -11.10 13.12 -5.41
N PHE A 245 -12.39 13.38 -5.59
CA PHE A 245 -13.07 12.98 -6.83
C PHE A 245 -13.70 14.13 -7.59
N GLU A 246 -14.08 15.24 -6.95
CA GLU A 246 -14.54 16.43 -7.66
C GLU A 246 -13.47 16.99 -8.61
N LYS A 247 -12.19 16.84 -8.24
CA LYS A 247 -11.06 17.29 -9.07
C LYS A 247 -10.75 16.37 -10.26
N TYR A 248 -11.07 15.07 -10.17
CA TYR A 248 -10.57 14.05 -11.11
C TYR A 248 -11.66 13.23 -11.81
N THR A 249 -12.93 13.34 -11.42
CA THR A 249 -14.04 12.56 -11.99
C THR A 249 -15.16 13.49 -12.48
N LYS A 250 -15.74 13.20 -13.65
CA LYS A 250 -16.81 14.02 -14.26
C LYS A 250 -18.22 13.40 -14.10
N LYS A 251 -18.36 12.23 -13.47
CA LYS A 251 -19.61 11.44 -13.47
C LYS A 251 -19.86 10.69 -12.16
N THR A 252 -21.14 10.31 -12.03
CA THR A 252 -21.89 9.75 -10.89
C THR A 252 -21.10 8.88 -9.91
N LEU A 253 -21.18 9.26 -8.63
CA LEU A 253 -20.75 8.50 -7.46
C LEU A 253 -21.74 7.38 -7.14
N ILE A 254 -21.24 6.17 -6.84
CA ILE A 254 -22.07 5.05 -6.36
C ILE A 254 -21.56 4.61 -5.00
N LYS A 255 -22.42 4.62 -3.98
CA LYS A 255 -22.10 4.06 -2.65
C LYS A 255 -22.80 2.72 -2.50
N TYR A 256 -22.06 1.70 -2.10
CA TYR A 256 -22.61 0.42 -1.64
C TYR A 256 -22.38 0.31 -0.14
N GLU A 257 -23.44 -0.04 0.57
CA GLU A 257 -23.39 -0.36 1.98
C GLU A 257 -23.65 -1.85 2.17
N THR A 258 -22.92 -2.47 3.09
CA THR A 258 -23.12 -3.86 3.46
C THR A 258 -23.37 -3.98 4.96
N THR A 259 -24.38 -4.76 5.34
CA THR A 259 -24.67 -5.14 6.72
C THR A 259 -23.90 -6.40 7.13
N ASP A 260 -23.06 -6.95 6.24
CA ASP A 260 -22.28 -8.14 6.54
C ASP A 260 -21.19 -7.82 7.56
N ASN A 261 -21.46 -8.14 8.83
CA ASN A 261 -20.51 -7.98 9.94
C ASN A 261 -19.20 -8.74 9.75
N LYS A 262 -19.14 -9.68 8.81
CA LYS A 262 -17.92 -10.42 8.46
C LYS A 262 -16.92 -9.54 7.70
N MET A 263 -17.40 -8.45 7.11
CA MET A 263 -16.55 -7.44 6.47
C MET A 263 -15.61 -6.78 7.47
N LYS A 264 -16.02 -6.54 8.73
CA LYS A 264 -15.20 -5.92 9.80
C LYS A 264 -14.32 -4.75 9.31
N LYS A 265 -13.07 -5.05 8.89
CA LYS A 265 -12.02 -4.13 8.42
C LYS A 265 -11.73 -4.21 6.90
N LEU A 266 -12.43 -5.06 6.17
CA LEU A 266 -12.35 -5.21 4.72
C LEU A 266 -13.26 -4.16 4.08
N LYS A 267 -12.78 -2.92 4.09
CA LYS A 267 -13.39 -1.79 3.39
C LYS A 267 -12.50 -1.42 2.21
N GLY A 268 -13.08 -0.81 1.19
CA GLY A 268 -12.33 -0.49 -0.01
C GLY A 268 -13.02 0.47 -0.95
N ILE A 269 -12.19 1.13 -1.74
CA ILE A 269 -12.60 1.95 -2.87
C ILE A 269 -12.39 1.10 -4.12
N ILE A 270 -13.39 1.02 -4.98
CA ILE A 270 -13.25 0.43 -6.31
C ILE A 270 -13.31 1.56 -7.32
N LEU A 271 -12.17 1.81 -7.95
CA LEU A 271 -12.02 2.81 -9.00
C LEU A 271 -12.13 2.11 -10.35
N PHE A 272 -12.88 2.69 -11.28
CA PHE A 272 -12.80 2.26 -12.67
C PHE A 272 -11.51 2.85 -13.26
N ASN A 273 -10.79 2.07 -14.06
CA ASN A 273 -9.47 2.45 -14.54
C ASN A 273 -9.44 3.78 -15.32
N ARG A 274 -10.55 4.18 -15.96
CA ARG A 274 -10.70 5.42 -16.74
C ARG A 274 -11.22 6.62 -15.96
N TYR A 275 -11.33 6.54 -14.63
CA TYR A 275 -11.81 7.62 -13.76
C TYR A 275 -13.26 8.10 -14.00
N ASP A 276 -14.02 7.39 -14.84
CA ASP A 276 -15.38 7.81 -15.21
C ASP A 276 -16.41 7.49 -14.12
N LYS A 277 -16.13 6.51 -13.28
CA LYS A 277 -17.00 6.03 -12.21
C LYS A 277 -16.13 5.49 -11.08
N PHE A 278 -16.65 5.51 -9.86
CA PHE A 278 -16.09 4.75 -8.76
C PHE A 278 -17.20 4.34 -7.81
N CYS A 279 -16.92 3.31 -7.01
CA CYS A 279 -17.77 3.00 -5.90
C CYS A 279 -17.00 2.83 -4.59
N ILE A 280 -17.70 3.18 -3.52
CA ILE A 280 -17.25 3.01 -2.15
C ILE A 280 -18.04 1.86 -1.56
N ILE A 281 -17.35 0.90 -0.96
CA ILE A 281 -17.97 -0.20 -0.23
C ILE A 281 -17.67 0.01 1.25
N ASN A 282 -18.70 0.39 2.00
CA ASN A 282 -18.61 0.60 3.44
C ASN A 282 -19.53 -0.38 4.19
N GLN A 283 -19.18 -0.66 5.44
CA GLN A 283 -20.07 -1.39 6.33
C GLN A 283 -21.07 -0.39 6.94
N SER A 284 -22.38 -0.65 6.80
CA SER A 284 -23.40 0.15 7.47
C SER A 284 -23.50 -0.26 8.94
N GLY A 285 -23.50 0.72 9.83
CA GLY A 285 -23.79 0.50 11.26
C GLY A 285 -22.59 0.06 12.09
N PHE A 286 -21.85 1.05 12.60
CA PHE A 286 -21.24 1.03 13.93
C PHE A 286 -21.29 2.46 14.47
N ASP A 287 -22.46 3.08 14.42
CA ASP A 287 -22.73 4.17 15.35
C ASP A 287 -22.92 3.52 16.71
N SER A 288 -21.95 3.78 17.58
CA SER A 288 -21.86 3.32 18.96
C SER A 288 -23.16 3.58 19.72
N GLY A 289 -23.85 2.49 20.07
CA GLY A 289 -24.46 2.37 21.40
C GLY A 289 -23.39 2.02 22.43
#